data_AF-A0A1G0UMV7-F1
#
_entry.id   AF-A0A1G0UMV7-F1
#
_cell.length_a   1.000
_cell.length_b   1.000
_cell.length_c   1.000
_cell.angle_alpha   90.00
_cell.angle_beta   90.00
_cell.angle_gamma   90.00
#
_symmetry.space_group_name_H-M   'P 1'
#
loop_
_entity.id
_entity.type
_entity.pdbx_description
1 polymer ?
#
loop_
_entity_poly.entity_id
_entity_poly.type
_entity_poly.pdbx_seq_one_letter_code
_entity_poly.pdbx_strand_id
1 'polypeptide(L)'
;MKIKYLFLSTSLIIVLSLTMFGQTTRKVKAKTINQPKDVSSVMDKPVFESTVDSLNTKVWIISQRKNKKLMKTNMGKLMSKMDNNKVRDNATKDAMMTGTHYFIFDVTNITNGKQFADSSAKVEIVSPLMKISSVNLQPMMNHFGGGVSLDEKGEYLFTVNLNIGSSYKTTQFKYKVK
;
A
#
# COMPACT_ATOMS: atom_id res chain seq x y z
N MET A 1 54.11 -36.03 -4.33
CA MET A 1 52.93 -36.91 -4.52
C MET A 1 51.71 -36.22 -3.93
N LYS A 2 50.64 -36.06 -4.72
CA LYS A 2 49.45 -35.26 -4.38
C LYS A 2 48.51 -36.05 -3.47
N ILE A 3 48.22 -35.53 -2.28
CA ILE A 3 47.22 -36.09 -1.35
C ILE A 3 45.83 -35.72 -1.89
N LYS A 4 45.05 -36.73 -2.29
CA LYS A 4 43.66 -36.57 -2.72
C LYS A 4 42.77 -36.61 -1.47
N TYR A 5 42.21 -35.48 -1.07
CA TYR A 5 41.17 -35.42 -0.05
C TYR A 5 39.83 -35.81 -0.69
N LEU A 6 39.29 -36.95 -0.25
CA LEU A 6 37.99 -37.47 -0.65
C LEU A 6 36.96 -36.88 0.31
N PHE A 7 36.33 -35.75 -0.07
CA PHE A 7 35.24 -35.17 0.70
C PHE A 7 33.96 -35.98 0.46
N LEU A 8 33.68 -36.89 1.40
CA LEU A 8 32.40 -37.57 1.53
C LEU A 8 31.49 -36.66 2.38
N SER A 9 30.77 -35.71 1.76
CA SER A 9 29.75 -34.93 2.46
C SER A 9 28.36 -35.52 2.21
N THR A 10 27.94 -36.34 3.15
CA THR A 10 26.59 -36.89 3.31
C THR A 10 25.57 -35.75 3.42
N SER A 11 24.68 -35.60 2.43
CA SER A 11 23.52 -34.72 2.51
C SER A 11 22.39 -35.41 3.27
N LEU A 12 22.14 -34.97 4.51
CA LEU A 12 20.98 -35.40 5.28
C LEU A 12 19.77 -34.53 4.89
N ILE A 13 18.87 -35.09 4.07
CA ILE A 13 17.60 -34.44 3.70
C ILE A 13 16.61 -34.67 4.86
N ILE A 14 16.30 -33.60 5.60
CA ILE A 14 15.22 -33.61 6.58
C ILE A 14 13.97 -33.03 5.91
N VAL A 15 13.06 -33.90 5.48
CA VAL A 15 11.69 -33.51 5.11
C VAL A 15 10.87 -33.46 6.40
N LEU A 16 10.58 -32.26 6.92
CA LEU A 16 9.56 -32.08 7.94
C LEU A 16 8.23 -31.73 7.27
N SER A 17 7.42 -32.76 7.03
CA SER A 17 5.99 -32.62 6.74
C SER A 17 5.22 -32.45 8.06
N LEU A 18 5.03 -31.21 8.50
CA LEU A 18 4.05 -30.91 9.54
C LEU A 18 2.66 -30.77 8.91
N THR A 19 1.84 -31.79 9.09
CA THR A 19 0.39 -31.72 8.88
C THR A 19 -0.23 -30.86 9.98
N MET A 20 -0.41 -29.55 9.71
CA MET A 20 -1.20 -28.70 10.58
C MET A 20 -2.70 -28.88 10.27
N PHE A 21 -3.33 -29.85 10.93
CA PHE A 21 -4.78 -29.83 11.13
C PHE A 21 -5.09 -28.89 12.30
N GLY A 22 -5.80 -27.80 12.04
CA GLY A 22 -6.22 -26.89 13.12
C GLY A 22 -6.63 -25.48 12.70
N GLN A 23 -7.31 -25.29 11.57
CA GLN A 23 -8.10 -24.07 11.36
C GLN A 23 -9.57 -24.45 11.33
N THR A 24 -10.26 -24.16 12.43
CA THR A 24 -11.71 -24.02 12.45
C THR A 24 -12.10 -23.08 11.32
N THR A 25 -12.69 -23.65 10.26
CA THR A 25 -13.26 -22.93 9.13
C THR A 25 -14.50 -22.18 9.61
N ARG A 26 -14.30 -21.02 10.23
CA ARG A 26 -15.35 -20.01 10.30
C ARG A 26 -15.58 -19.61 8.84
N LYS A 27 -16.62 -20.19 8.22
CA LYS A 27 -17.14 -19.73 6.93
C LYS A 27 -17.58 -18.28 7.10
N VAL A 28 -16.64 -17.36 6.97
CA VAL A 28 -16.94 -15.96 6.69
C VAL A 28 -17.59 -16.01 5.31
N LYS A 29 -18.92 -16.00 5.27
CA LYS A 29 -19.64 -15.66 4.04
C LYS A 29 -19.09 -14.31 3.63
N ALA A 30 -18.20 -14.31 2.63
CA ALA A 30 -17.80 -13.11 1.95
C ALA A 30 -19.08 -12.50 1.40
N LYS A 31 -19.61 -11.53 2.15
CA LYS A 31 -20.72 -10.71 1.69
C LYS A 31 -20.16 -10.01 0.48
N THR A 32 -20.62 -10.38 -0.71
CA THR A 32 -20.43 -9.58 -1.92
C THR A 32 -21.20 -8.29 -1.67
N ILE A 33 -20.59 -7.40 -0.90
CA ILE A 33 -21.00 -6.01 -0.82
C ILE A 33 -20.72 -5.51 -2.23
N ASN A 34 -21.74 -4.98 -2.91
CA ASN A 34 -21.54 -4.22 -4.13
C ASN A 34 -20.61 -3.06 -3.78
N GLN A 35 -19.30 -3.29 -3.91
CA GLN A 35 -18.27 -2.38 -3.47
C GLN A 35 -18.32 -1.14 -4.36
N PRO A 36 -18.27 0.07 -3.79
CA PRO A 36 -18.09 1.26 -4.59
C PRO A 36 -16.79 1.14 -5.42
N LYS A 37 -16.93 1.59 -6.67
CA LYS A 37 -15.99 1.53 -7.78
C LYS A 37 -14.54 1.90 -7.36
N ASP A 38 -13.54 1.23 -7.94
CA ASP A 38 -12.08 1.50 -7.86
C ASP A 38 -11.74 3.00 -7.71
N VAL A 39 -10.67 3.37 -6.97
CA VAL A 39 -10.18 4.76 -6.83
C VAL A 39 -10.03 5.44 -8.19
N SER A 40 -9.61 4.69 -9.21
CA SER A 40 -9.48 5.13 -10.60
C SER A 40 -10.79 5.64 -11.22
N SER A 41 -11.95 5.23 -10.71
CA SER A 41 -13.26 5.69 -11.19
C SER A 41 -13.67 7.06 -10.64
N VAL A 42 -12.98 7.52 -9.60
CA VAL A 42 -13.25 8.79 -8.90
C VAL A 42 -12.06 9.74 -8.95
N MET A 43 -10.91 9.31 -9.44
CA MET A 43 -9.71 10.13 -9.56
C MET A 43 -9.27 10.23 -11.01
N ASP A 44 -8.55 11.31 -11.34
CA ASP A 44 -7.85 11.45 -12.62
C ASP A 44 -6.75 10.36 -12.76
N LYS A 45 -5.96 10.41 -13.83
CA LYS A 45 -4.83 9.48 -14.02
C LYS A 45 -3.88 9.47 -12.81
N PRO A 46 -3.41 8.30 -12.34
CA PRO A 46 -2.43 8.22 -11.26
C PRO A 46 -1.10 8.87 -11.66
N VAL A 47 -0.35 9.36 -10.67
CA VAL A 47 1.00 9.90 -10.86
C VAL A 47 2.03 8.79 -11.09
N PHE A 48 1.70 7.57 -10.65
CA PHE A 48 2.48 6.38 -10.86
C PHE A 48 1.56 5.15 -10.97
N GLU A 49 1.85 4.27 -11.92
CA GLU A 49 1.18 2.99 -12.08
C GLU A 49 2.19 1.95 -12.52
N SER A 50 2.14 0.77 -11.90
CA SER A 50 3.00 -0.37 -12.25
C SER A 50 2.30 -1.69 -11.97
N THR A 51 2.63 -2.72 -12.74
CA THR A 51 2.18 -4.09 -12.50
C THR A 51 3.37 -5.02 -12.34
N VAL A 52 3.53 -5.61 -11.15
CA VAL A 52 4.64 -6.52 -10.81
C VAL A 52 4.07 -7.65 -9.95
N ASP A 53 4.47 -8.90 -10.21
CA ASP A 53 4.05 -10.08 -9.45
C ASP A 53 2.53 -10.20 -9.25
N SER A 54 1.76 -9.95 -10.31
CA SER A 54 0.29 -9.92 -10.29
C SER A 54 -0.33 -8.85 -9.39
N LEU A 55 0.44 -7.83 -9.00
CA LEU A 55 -0.05 -6.66 -8.27
C LEU A 55 -0.05 -5.46 -9.20
N ASN A 56 -1.24 -4.92 -9.49
CA ASN A 56 -1.36 -3.60 -10.06
C ASN A 56 -1.35 -2.57 -8.92
N THR A 57 -0.41 -1.64 -8.99
CA THR A 57 -0.20 -0.58 -8.01
C THR A 57 -0.45 0.76 -8.66
N LYS A 58 -1.24 1.62 -8.02
CA LYS A 58 -1.52 2.98 -8.49
C LYS A 58 -1.34 3.97 -7.35
N VAL A 59 -0.75 5.11 -7.65
CA VAL A 59 -0.53 6.19 -6.69
C VAL A 59 -1.09 7.49 -7.19
N TRP A 60 -1.78 8.22 -6.31
CA TRP A 60 -2.14 9.61 -6.51
C TRP A 60 -1.54 10.47 -5.40
N ILE A 61 -1.03 11.64 -5.78
CA ILE A 61 -0.54 12.66 -4.86
C ILE A 61 -1.29 13.94 -5.19
N ILE A 62 -2.06 14.45 -4.21
CA ILE A 62 -2.83 15.69 -4.34
C ILE A 62 -2.52 16.61 -3.18
N SER A 63 -2.51 17.93 -3.37
CA SER A 63 -2.31 18.84 -2.25
C SER A 63 -3.45 18.68 -1.22
N GLN A 64 -3.16 18.84 0.07
CA GLN A 64 -4.19 18.78 1.12
C GLN A 64 -5.29 19.84 0.88
N ARG A 65 -4.95 20.98 0.26
CA ARG A 65 -5.95 21.97 -0.18
C ARG A 65 -6.89 21.40 -1.25
N LYS A 66 -6.37 20.69 -2.26
CA LYS A 66 -7.19 20.03 -3.29
C LYS A 66 -8.02 18.90 -2.65
N ASN A 67 -7.42 18.09 -1.78
CA ASN A 67 -8.11 17.03 -1.03
C ASN A 67 -9.30 17.58 -0.23
N LYS A 68 -9.10 18.61 0.60
CA LYS A 68 -10.17 19.27 1.36
C LYS A 68 -11.30 19.82 0.49
N LYS A 69 -10.98 20.37 -0.69
CA LYS A 69 -11.98 20.81 -1.67
C LYS A 69 -12.74 19.63 -2.26
N LEU A 70 -12.02 18.59 -2.68
CA LEU A 70 -12.57 17.36 -3.24
C LEU A 70 -13.53 16.69 -2.25
N MET A 71 -13.18 16.63 -0.97
CA MET A 71 -14.01 16.07 0.11
C MET A 71 -15.38 16.76 0.25
N LYS A 72 -15.53 18.01 -0.21
CA LYS A 72 -16.81 18.73 -0.20
C LYS A 72 -17.69 18.45 -1.42
N THR A 73 -17.15 17.82 -2.47
CA THR A 73 -17.90 17.51 -3.70
C THR A 73 -18.58 16.14 -3.62
N ASN A 74 -19.40 15.80 -4.62
CA ASN A 74 -19.96 14.46 -4.75
C ASN A 74 -18.87 13.37 -4.87
N MET A 75 -17.73 13.72 -5.48
CA MET A 75 -16.57 12.82 -5.61
C MET A 75 -15.96 12.51 -4.24
N GLY A 76 -15.80 13.53 -3.39
CA GLY A 76 -15.37 13.37 -2.00
C GLY A 76 -16.34 12.55 -1.16
N LYS A 77 -17.64 12.75 -1.34
CA LYS A 77 -18.67 11.91 -0.69
C LYS A 77 -18.56 10.44 -1.13
N LEU A 78 -18.23 10.17 -2.39
CA LEU A 78 -17.99 8.81 -2.88
C LEU A 78 -16.71 8.21 -2.27
N MET A 79 -15.60 8.95 -2.22
CA MET A 79 -14.38 8.49 -1.54
C MET A 79 -14.60 8.25 -0.05
N SER A 80 -15.39 9.10 0.62
CA SER A 80 -15.74 8.92 2.04
C SER A 80 -16.58 7.65 2.28
N LYS A 81 -17.36 7.20 1.28
CA LYS A 81 -18.07 5.92 1.33
C LYS A 81 -17.14 4.72 1.11
N MET A 82 -15.92 4.95 0.60
CA MET A 82 -14.86 3.95 0.50
C MET A 82 -14.02 3.86 1.79
N ASP A 83 -14.44 4.56 2.85
CA ASP A 83 -13.89 4.40 4.18
C ASP A 83 -14.83 3.51 5.00
N ASN A 84 -14.38 2.31 5.36
CA ASN A 84 -15.16 1.37 6.17
C ASN A 84 -15.24 1.79 7.64
N ASN A 85 -14.38 2.70 8.11
CA ASN A 85 -14.37 3.13 9.50
C ASN A 85 -15.16 4.42 9.68
N LYS A 86 -16.48 4.27 9.84
CA LYS A 86 -17.38 5.38 10.26
C LYS A 86 -16.95 6.05 11.58
N VAL A 87 -16.07 5.41 12.36
CA VAL A 87 -15.51 5.95 13.59
C VAL A 87 -13.98 5.76 13.60
N ARG A 88 -13.25 6.42 12.69
CA ARG A 88 -11.85 6.75 13.01
C ARG A 88 -11.83 7.82 14.10
N ASP A 89 -10.98 7.63 15.09
CA ASP A 89 -10.71 8.65 16.10
C ASP A 89 -10.12 9.90 15.43
N ASN A 90 -10.21 11.03 16.14
CA ASN A 90 -9.78 12.30 15.60
C ASN A 90 -8.27 12.34 15.34
N ALA A 91 -7.46 11.68 16.17
CA ALA A 91 -6.01 11.67 15.98
C ALA A 91 -5.62 10.93 14.68
N THR A 92 -6.27 9.82 14.36
CA THR A 92 -6.05 9.13 13.07
C THR A 92 -6.48 10.01 11.89
N LYS A 93 -7.63 10.70 11.98
CA LYS A 93 -8.05 11.63 10.93
C LYS A 93 -7.07 12.79 10.76
N ASP A 94 -6.61 13.36 11.86
CA ASP A 94 -5.66 14.47 11.87
C ASP A 94 -4.32 14.03 11.28
N ALA A 95 -3.82 12.84 11.64
CA ALA A 95 -2.61 12.25 11.06
C ALA A 95 -2.69 12.15 9.53
N MET A 96 -3.84 11.75 8.99
CA MET A 96 -4.07 11.68 7.54
C MET A 96 -4.15 13.04 6.85
N MET A 97 -4.48 14.09 7.61
CA MET A 97 -4.57 15.46 7.13
C MET A 97 -3.28 16.27 7.36
N THR A 98 -2.25 15.67 7.95
CA THR A 98 -0.94 16.29 8.13
C THR A 98 -0.20 16.49 6.79
N GLY A 99 0.83 17.32 6.84
CA GLY A 99 1.68 17.63 5.70
C GLY A 99 0.99 18.51 4.65
N THR A 100 1.61 18.58 3.48
CA THR A 100 1.16 19.45 2.38
C THR A 100 0.36 18.71 1.32
N HIS A 101 0.52 17.39 1.25
CA HIS A 101 -0.13 16.53 0.27
C HIS A 101 -0.80 15.32 0.93
N TYR A 102 -1.80 14.80 0.25
CA TYR A 102 -2.46 13.56 0.56
C TYR A 102 -2.00 12.50 -0.44
N PHE A 103 -1.51 11.38 0.08
CA PHE A 103 -0.99 10.25 -0.65
C PHE A 103 -2.04 9.14 -0.66
N ILE A 104 -2.42 8.68 -1.85
CA ILE A 104 -3.38 7.60 -2.06
C ILE A 104 -2.63 6.47 -2.76
N PHE A 105 -2.69 5.28 -2.18
CA PHE A 105 -2.06 4.07 -2.71
C PHE A 105 -3.10 2.97 -2.87
N ASP A 106 -3.40 2.62 -4.11
CA ASP A 106 -4.28 1.51 -4.46
C ASP A 106 -3.42 0.32 -4.91
N VAL A 107 -3.80 -0.85 -4.45
CA VAL A 107 -3.17 -2.12 -4.82
C VAL A 107 -4.24 -3.18 -5.05
N THR A 108 -4.25 -3.72 -6.26
CA THR A 108 -5.20 -4.76 -6.68
C THR A 108 -4.44 -5.98 -7.20
N ASN A 109 -4.86 -7.17 -6.74
CA ASN A 109 -4.38 -8.41 -7.32
C ASN A 109 -5.08 -8.64 -8.66
N ILE A 110 -4.34 -8.63 -9.76
CA ILE A 110 -4.94 -8.76 -11.11
C ILE A 110 -5.46 -10.17 -11.39
N THR A 111 -4.99 -11.19 -10.66
CA THR A 111 -5.39 -12.59 -10.87
C THR A 111 -6.81 -12.85 -10.36
N ASN A 112 -7.24 -12.15 -9.30
CA ASN A 112 -8.55 -12.39 -8.69
C ASN A 112 -9.37 -11.10 -8.45
N GLY A 113 -8.85 -9.94 -8.86
CA GLY A 113 -9.46 -8.63 -8.67
C GLY A 113 -9.62 -8.20 -7.20
N LYS A 114 -9.04 -8.94 -6.25
CA LYS A 114 -9.21 -8.67 -4.82
C LYS A 114 -8.22 -7.59 -4.35
N GLN A 115 -8.75 -6.71 -3.51
CA GLN A 115 -7.96 -5.81 -2.67
C GLN A 115 -7.40 -6.57 -1.46
N PHE A 116 -6.32 -6.05 -0.90
CA PHE A 116 -5.64 -6.65 0.24
C PHE A 116 -6.19 -6.06 1.55
N ALA A 117 -6.98 -6.85 2.28
CA ALA A 117 -7.69 -6.41 3.47
C ALA A 117 -6.86 -6.45 4.77
N ASP A 118 -5.83 -7.31 4.84
CA ASP A 118 -4.98 -7.51 6.03
C ASP A 118 -3.56 -6.92 5.85
N SER A 119 -3.37 -6.07 4.85
CA SER A 119 -2.06 -5.48 4.54
C SER A 119 -1.83 -4.16 5.26
N SER A 120 -0.56 -3.84 5.49
CA SER A 120 -0.12 -2.52 5.93
C SER A 120 0.81 -1.92 4.89
N ALA A 121 0.80 -0.58 4.78
CA ALA A 121 1.65 0.13 3.84
C ALA A 121 2.40 1.26 4.54
N LYS A 122 3.68 1.39 4.22
CA LYS A 122 4.55 2.50 4.63
C LYS A 122 5.09 3.17 3.38
N VAL A 123 5.22 4.48 3.39
CA VAL A 123 5.92 5.23 2.35
C VAL A 123 7.16 5.90 2.94
N GLU A 124 8.30 5.71 2.31
CA GLU A 124 9.55 6.42 2.60
C GLU A 124 9.78 7.45 1.50
N ILE A 125 10.25 8.62 1.90
CA ILE A 125 10.32 9.80 1.06
C ILE A 125 11.72 10.40 1.21
N VAL A 126 12.42 10.56 0.09
CA VAL A 126 13.66 11.32 0.00
C VAL A 126 13.36 12.64 -0.71
N SER A 127 13.60 13.75 -0.03
CA SER A 127 13.36 15.10 -0.55
C SER A 127 14.44 15.55 -1.54
N PRO A 128 14.20 16.61 -2.34
CA PRO A 128 15.22 17.24 -3.17
C PRO A 128 16.50 17.62 -2.42
N LEU A 129 16.37 18.05 -1.16
CA LEU A 129 17.50 18.32 -0.26
C LEU A 129 18.02 17.08 0.49
N MET A 130 17.70 15.88 0.00
CA MET A 130 18.14 14.59 0.55
C MET A 130 17.68 14.29 1.98
N LYS A 131 16.63 14.98 2.48
CA LYS A 131 16.03 14.65 3.77
C LYS A 131 15.19 13.38 3.63
N ILE A 132 15.32 12.48 4.59
CA ILE A 132 14.56 11.23 4.63
C ILE A 132 13.42 11.37 5.64
N SER A 133 12.22 10.99 5.24
CA SER A 133 11.06 10.89 6.12
C SER A 133 10.23 9.66 5.77
N SER A 134 9.31 9.27 6.65
CA SER A 134 8.40 8.16 6.35
C SER A 134 7.05 8.32 7.02
N VAL A 135 6.03 7.72 6.40
CA VAL A 135 4.64 7.77 6.87
C VAL A 135 4.03 6.38 6.77
N ASN A 136 3.39 5.94 7.85
CA ASN A 136 2.52 4.76 7.82
C ASN A 136 1.18 5.16 7.21
N LEU A 137 0.81 4.54 6.10
CA LEU A 137 -0.47 4.79 5.44
C LEU A 137 -1.58 4.04 6.17
N GLN A 138 -2.70 4.71 6.33
CA GLN A 138 -3.88 4.16 6.98
C GLN A 138 -4.69 3.33 5.99
N PRO A 139 -5.09 2.10 6.35
CA PRO A 139 -5.95 1.29 5.50
C PRO A 139 -7.35 1.91 5.38
N MET A 140 -7.89 1.87 4.17
CA MET A 140 -9.28 2.14 3.83
C MET A 140 -9.92 0.87 3.25
N MET A 141 -11.19 0.94 2.82
CA MET A 141 -11.86 -0.24 2.27
C MET A 141 -11.14 -0.80 1.03
N ASN A 142 -10.64 0.08 0.17
CA ASN A 142 -10.09 -0.29 -1.14
C ASN A 142 -8.71 0.29 -1.45
N HIS A 143 -8.13 1.09 -0.56
CA HIS A 143 -6.83 1.73 -0.76
C HIS A 143 -6.19 2.08 0.59
N PHE A 144 -4.97 2.61 0.53
CA PHE A 144 -4.26 3.18 1.67
C PHE A 144 -4.16 4.71 1.51
N GLY A 145 -4.27 5.44 2.61
CA GLY A 145 -4.23 6.90 2.61
C GLY A 145 -3.36 7.49 3.71
N GLY A 146 -2.66 8.59 3.43
CA GLY A 146 -1.85 9.27 4.44
C GLY A 146 -1.41 10.67 4.04
N GLY A 147 -1.18 11.52 5.03
CA GLY A 147 -0.62 12.86 4.82
C GLY A 147 0.91 12.78 4.64
N VAL A 148 1.45 13.52 3.67
CA VAL A 148 2.90 13.61 3.41
C VAL A 148 3.32 15.07 3.23
N SER A 149 4.53 15.42 3.70
CA SER A 149 5.10 16.76 3.55
C SER A 149 6.04 16.83 2.35
N LEU A 150 5.64 17.58 1.32
CA LEU A 150 6.42 17.89 0.13
C LEU A 150 6.60 19.41 0.04
N ASP A 151 7.48 19.95 0.89
CA ASP A 151 7.63 21.39 1.12
C ASP A 151 8.63 22.04 0.16
N GLU A 152 9.52 21.24 -0.40
CA GLU A 152 10.55 21.64 -1.36
C GLU A 152 10.03 21.45 -2.80
N LYS A 153 10.38 22.37 -3.69
CA LYS A 153 10.23 22.15 -5.14
C LYS A 153 11.34 21.23 -5.63
N GLY A 154 11.03 20.38 -6.60
CA GLY A 154 12.00 19.46 -7.17
C GLY A 154 11.51 18.03 -7.20
N GLU A 155 12.46 17.12 -7.45
CA GLU A 155 12.20 15.70 -7.58
C GLU A 155 12.33 15.00 -6.21
N TYR A 156 11.28 14.27 -5.84
CA TYR A 156 11.24 13.40 -4.68
C TYR A 156 11.35 11.95 -5.14
N LEU A 157 12.02 11.12 -4.34
CA LEU A 157 12.01 9.67 -4.48
C LEU A 157 11.08 9.07 -3.42
N PHE A 158 10.10 8.29 -3.88
CA PHE A 158 9.16 7.58 -3.04
C PHE A 158 9.46 6.08 -3.09
N THR A 159 9.53 5.44 -1.93
CA THR A 159 9.59 3.99 -1.78
C THR A 159 8.36 3.55 -0.99
N VAL A 160 7.43 2.88 -1.66
CA VAL A 160 6.23 2.30 -1.04
C VAL A 160 6.52 0.86 -0.68
N ASN A 161 6.20 0.53 0.56
CA ASN A 161 6.50 -0.71 1.22
C ASN A 161 5.18 -1.34 1.69
N LEU A 162 4.78 -2.43 1.04
CA LEU A 162 3.51 -3.10 1.27
C LEU A 162 3.75 -4.47 1.90
N ASN A 163 3.23 -4.65 3.12
CA ASN A 163 3.20 -5.93 3.80
C ASN A 163 1.93 -6.69 3.42
N ILE A 164 2.06 -7.90 2.87
CA ILE A 164 0.97 -8.79 2.47
C ILE A 164 1.16 -10.13 3.20
N GLY A 165 0.57 -10.25 4.39
CA GLY A 165 0.70 -11.45 5.22
C GLY A 165 2.14 -11.70 5.66
N SER A 166 2.77 -12.76 5.14
CA SER A 166 4.18 -13.09 5.40
C SER A 166 5.15 -12.57 4.34
N SER A 167 4.64 -11.87 3.32
CA SER A 167 5.42 -11.38 2.18
C SER A 167 5.49 -9.86 2.18
N TYR A 168 6.57 -9.33 1.62
CA TYR A 168 6.79 -7.90 1.49
C TYR A 168 7.02 -7.53 0.04
N LYS A 169 6.40 -6.43 -0.39
CA LYS A 169 6.53 -5.89 -1.75
C LYS A 169 6.93 -4.43 -1.68
N THR A 170 7.91 -4.07 -2.49
CA THR A 170 8.42 -2.70 -2.56
C THR A 170 8.23 -2.17 -3.97
N THR A 171 7.87 -0.90 -4.07
CA THR A 171 7.79 -0.19 -5.34
C THR A 171 8.35 1.20 -5.16
N GLN A 172 9.19 1.62 -6.10
CA GLN A 172 9.88 2.91 -6.04
C GLN A 172 9.55 3.74 -7.29
N PHE A 173 9.32 5.04 -7.09
CA PHE A 173 9.06 5.97 -8.17
C PHE A 173 9.47 7.40 -7.81
N LYS A 174 9.63 8.24 -8.84
CA LYS A 174 9.95 9.66 -8.69
C LYS A 174 8.70 10.51 -8.90
N TYR A 175 8.59 11.60 -8.16
CA TYR A 175 7.51 12.57 -8.31
C TYR A 175 8.06 14.00 -8.19
N LYS A 176 7.69 14.88 -9.12
CA LYS A 176 8.19 16.25 -9.18
C LYS A 176 7.16 17.25 -8.68
N VAL A 177 7.49 17.97 -7.61
CA VAL A 177 6.73 19.14 -7.15
C VAL A 177 7.21 20.37 -7.92
N LYS A 178 6.26 21.14 -8.48
CA LYS A 178 6.51 22.33 -9.30
C LYS A 178 6.36 23.62 -8.50
#